data_AF-A0A7X7MTB6-F1
#
_entry.id   AF-A0A7X7MTB6-F1
#
_cell.length_a   1.000
_cell.length_b   1.000
_cell.length_c   1.000
_cell.angle_alpha   90.00
_cell.angle_beta   90.00
_cell.angle_gamma   90.00
#
_symmetry.space_group_name_H-M   'P 1'
#
loop_
_entity.id
_entity.type
_entity.pdbx_description
1 polymer ?
#
loop_
_entity_poly.entity_id
_entity_poly.type
_entity_poly.pdbx_seq_one_letter_code
_entity_poly.pdbx_strand_id
1 'polypeptide(L)' 'MNAPLRPSAWGLLPDEWKPLCKELGLPPFRAAQIATGLYQTFALSWNDITTLPAEWRERLSQAFDLAPLEIAHIQHA' A
#
# COMPACT_ATOMS: atom_id res chain seq x y z
N MET A 1 3.12 -7.59 -21.60
CA MET A 1 1.78 -7.11 -21.23
C MET A 1 2.00 -6.00 -20.22
N ASN A 2 1.79 -4.73 -20.56
CA ASN A 2 1.89 -3.64 -19.58
C ASN A 2 0.65 -3.71 -18.69
N ALA A 3 0.83 -4.09 -17.43
CA ALA A 3 -0.24 -4.00 -16.43
C ALA A 3 -0.70 -2.53 -16.35
N PRO A 4 -1.98 -2.26 -16.05
CA PRO A 4 -2.42 -0.90 -15.78
C PRO A 4 -1.55 -0.30 -14.69
N LEU A 5 -1.03 0.91 -14.91
CA LEU A 5 -0.28 1.67 -13.91
C LEU A 5 -1.22 2.00 -12.75
N ARG A 6 -1.23 1.13 -11.73
CA ARG A 6 -1.84 1.42 -10.43
C ARG A 6 -0.95 2.43 -9.72
N PRO A 7 -1.53 3.38 -8.97
CA PRO A 7 -0.74 4.26 -8.11
C PRO A 7 0.07 3.44 -7.10
N SER A 8 1.29 3.88 -6.82
CA SER A 8 2.10 3.29 -5.76
C SER A 8 1.54 3.68 -4.40
N ALA A 9 1.35 2.69 -3.52
CA ALA A 9 0.98 2.90 -2.12
C ALA A 9 2.03 3.74 -1.37
N TRP A 10 3.30 3.63 -1.78
CA TRP A 10 4.41 4.43 -1.24
C TRP A 10 4.38 5.90 -1.63
N GLY A 11 3.58 6.25 -2.66
CA GLY A 11 3.39 7.63 -3.09
C GLY A 11 2.37 8.42 -2.28
N LEU A 12 1.65 7.76 -1.38
CA LEU A 12 0.67 8.38 -0.50
C LEU A 12 1.32 8.79 0.82
N LEU A 13 0.72 9.75 1.51
CA LEU A 13 1.03 10.15 2.88
C LEU A 13 0.09 9.42 3.86
N PRO A 14 0.51 9.24 5.13
CA PRO A 14 -0.33 8.63 6.17
C PRO A 14 -1.75 9.24 6.27
N ASP A 15 -1.86 10.57 6.18
CA ASP A 15 -3.14 11.27 6.31
C ASP A 15 -4.05 11.14 5.07
N GLU A 16 -3.49 10.76 3.92
CA GLU A 16 -4.26 10.54 2.67
C GLU A 16 -5.00 9.20 2.68
N TRP A 17 -4.57 8.24 3.51
CA TRP A 17 -5.23 6.94 3.61
C TRP A 17 -6.64 7.02 4.19
N LYS A 18 -6.91 7.98 5.07
CA LYS A 18 -8.22 8.12 5.72
C LYS A 18 -9.33 8.52 4.71
N PRO A 19 -9.18 9.55 3.87
CA PRO A 19 -10.15 9.84 2.81
C PRO A 19 -10.22 8.71 1.77
N LEU A 20 -9.09 8.09 1.39
CA LEU A 20 -9.09 6.96 0.44
C LEU A 20 -9.85 5.75 0.98
N CYS A 21 -9.68 5.39 2.26
CA CYS A 21 -10.47 4.35 2.89
C CYS A 21 -11.97 4.65 2.77
N LYS A 22 -12.39 5.90 2.99
CA LYS A 22 -13.79 6.30 2.86
C LYS A 22 -14.32 6.12 1.44
N GLU A 23 -13.55 6.51 0.43
CA GLU A 23 -13.91 6.34 -1.00
C GLU A 23 -14.04 4.87 -1.40
N LEU A 24 -13.21 4.00 -0.82
CA LEU A 24 -13.22 2.56 -1.04
C LEU A 24 -14.28 1.82 -0.19
N GLY A 25 -15.00 2.52 0.67
CA GLY A 25 -16.00 1.95 1.58
C GLY A 25 -15.41 1.23 2.81
N LEU A 26 -14.14 1.47 3.14
CA LEU A 26 -13.49 0.95 4.34
C LEU A 26 -13.80 1.82 5.56
N PRO A 27 -13.92 1.21 6.75
CA PRO A 27 -13.94 1.95 8.00
C PRO A 27 -12.67 2.81 8.17
N PRO A 28 -12.78 4.06 8.67
CA PRO A 28 -11.63 4.97 8.78
C PRO A 28 -10.46 4.43 9.61
N PHE A 29 -10.72 3.53 10.57
CA PHE A 29 -9.65 2.94 11.40
C PHE A 29 -8.71 2.02 10.61
N ARG A 30 -9.12 1.53 9.42
CA ARG A 30 -8.27 0.72 8.54
C ARG A 30 -7.10 1.53 7.98
N ALA A 31 -7.25 2.85 7.83
CA ALA A 31 -6.17 3.74 7.41
C ALA A 31 -4.96 3.65 8.35
N ALA A 32 -5.19 3.54 9.67
CA ALA A 32 -4.10 3.40 10.63
C ALA A 32 -3.33 2.08 10.44
N GLN A 33 -4.03 0.99 10.12
CA GLN A 33 -3.41 -0.31 9.85
C GLN A 33 -2.55 -0.28 8.58
N ILE A 34 -3.06 0.38 7.53
CA ILE A 34 -2.31 0.58 6.28
C ILE A 34 -1.07 1.44 6.54
N ALA A 35 -1.22 2.57 7.24
CA ALA A 35 -0.12 3.47 7.57
C ALA A 35 0.95 2.78 8.44
N THR A 36 0.54 1.99 9.44
CA THR A 36 1.49 1.16 10.21
C THR A 36 2.21 0.16 9.30
N GLY A 37 1.47 -0.54 8.43
CA GLY A 37 2.02 -1.49 7.46
C GLY A 37 3.12 -0.88 6.59
N LEU A 38 2.82 0.28 5.99
CA LEU A 38 3.71 0.98 5.07
C LEU A 38 4.88 1.67 5.78
N TYR A 39 4.60 2.56 6.74
CA TYR A 39 5.60 3.52 7.23
C TYR A 39 6.26 3.11 8.55
N GLN A 40 5.77 2.08 9.23
CA GLN A 40 6.36 1.61 10.50
C GLN A 40 6.98 0.21 10.35
N THR A 41 6.28 -0.70 9.66
CA THR A 41 6.75 -2.09 9.49
C THR A 41 7.37 -2.38 8.14
N PHE A 42 7.30 -1.43 7.19
CA PHE A 42 7.85 -1.56 5.84
C PHE A 42 7.40 -2.84 5.11
N ALA A 43 6.08 -3.11 5.13
CA ALA A 43 5.47 -4.24 4.44
C ALA A 43 5.89 -4.27 2.96
N LEU A 44 6.27 -5.44 2.45
CA LEU A 44 6.66 -5.63 1.04
C LEU A 44 5.49 -6.11 0.19
N SER A 45 4.42 -6.57 0.84
CA SER A 45 3.18 -6.97 0.20
C SER A 45 1.97 -6.61 1.07
N TRP A 46 0.80 -6.47 0.45
CA TRP A 46 -0.46 -6.31 1.18
C TRP A 46 -0.72 -7.49 2.14
N ASN A 47 -0.15 -8.68 1.85
CA ASN A 47 -0.23 -9.86 2.70
C ASN A 47 0.52 -9.74 4.02
N ASP A 48 1.54 -8.87 4.09
CA ASP A 48 2.34 -8.68 5.30
C ASP A 48 1.59 -7.83 6.34
N ILE A 49 0.58 -7.07 5.91
CA ILE A 49 -0.27 -6.26 6.80
C ILE A 49 -1.38 -7.15 7.38
N THR A 50 -0.98 -8.11 8.22
CA THR A 50 -1.87 -9.15 8.78
C THR A 50 -3.00 -8.61 9.67
N THR A 51 -2.91 -7.35 10.11
CA THR A 51 -3.97 -6.64 10.83
C THR A 51 -5.16 -6.28 9.92
N LEU A 52 -4.98 -6.31 8.60
CA LEU A 52 -6.02 -6.18 7.59
C LEU A 52 -6.62 -7.56 7.23
N PRO A 53 -7.95 -7.69 7.18
CA PRO A 53 -8.61 -8.90 6.70
C PRO A 53 -8.22 -9.23 5.26
N ALA A 54 -8.24 -10.52 4.91
CA ALA A 54 -7.81 -11.01 3.59
C ALA A 54 -8.54 -10.33 2.43
N GLU A 55 -9.86 -10.17 2.53
CA GLU A 55 -10.67 -9.44 1.54
C GLU A 55 -10.14 -8.03 1.25
N TRP A 56 -9.71 -7.31 2.29
CA TRP A 56 -9.22 -5.94 2.13
C TRP A 56 -7.81 -5.89 1.58
N ARG A 57 -6.96 -6.85 1.94
CA ARG A 57 -5.64 -6.99 1.32
C ARG A 57 -5.76 -7.23 -0.18
N GLU A 58 -6.72 -8.06 -0.59
CA GLU A 58 -7.02 -8.30 -2.01
C GLU A 58 -7.52 -7.03 -2.71
N ARG A 59 -8.54 -6.36 -2.16
CA ARG A 59 -9.07 -5.11 -2.75
C ARG A 59 -8.00 -4.01 -2.87
N LEU A 60 -7.16 -3.85 -1.86
CA LEU A 60 -6.06 -2.87 -1.89
C LEU A 60 -5.00 -3.26 -2.93
N SER A 61 -4.70 -4.54 -3.09
CA SER A 61 -3.79 -5.01 -4.15
C SER A 61 -4.32 -4.77 -5.56
N GLN A 62 -5.65 -4.71 -5.75
CA GLN A 62 -6.24 -4.37 -7.04
C GLN A 62 -6.17 -2.86 -7.33
N ALA A 63 -6.20 -2.03 -6.29
CA ALA A 63 -6.21 -0.57 -6.41
C ALA A 63 -4.82 0.08 -6.40
N PHE A 64 -3.88 -0.47 -5.64
CA PHE A 64 -2.56 0.13 -5.40
C PHE A 64 -1.45 -0.90 -5.55
N ASP A 65 -0.36 -0.45 -6.17
CA ASP A 65 0.87 -1.24 -6.16
C ASP A 65 1.67 -0.99 -4.89
N LEU A 66 2.08 -2.07 -4.24
CA LEU A 66 2.91 -2.00 -3.03
C LEU A 66 4.34 -2.50 -3.30
N ALA A 67 4.60 -2.96 -4.53
CA ALA A 67 5.94 -3.38 -4.92
C ALA A 67 6.94 -2.23 -4.71
N PRO A 68 8.12 -2.53 -4.13
CA PRO A 68 9.18 -1.53 -4.01
C PRO A 68 9.65 -1.09 -5.40
N LEU A 69 10.15 0.16 -5.50
CA LEU A 69 10.81 0.60 -6.72
C LEU A 69 12.02 -0.31 -6.99
N GLU A 70 12.15 -0.76 -8.24
CA GLU A 70 13.34 -1.50 -8.65
C GLU A 70 14.56 -0.59 -8.62
N ILE A 71 15.65 -1.10 -8.05
CA ILE A 71 16.93 -0.41 -8.04
C ILE A 71 17.45 -0.38 -9.47
N ALA A 72 17.41 0.79 -10.10
CA ALA A 72 17.86 0.93 -11.48
C ALA A 72 19.39 0.82 -11.63
N HIS A 73 20.15 1.32 -10.65
CA HIS A 73 21.60 1.31 -10.71
C HIS A 73 22.22 1.50 -9.31
N ILE A 74 23.27 0.73 -9.02
CA ILE A 74 24.09 0.88 -7.81
C ILE A 74 25.51 1.26 -8.27
N GLN A 75 26.03 2.39 -7.79
CA GLN A 75 27.43 2.78 -8.03
C GLN A 75 28.28 2.37 -6.82
N HIS A 76 29.30 1.58 -7.08
CA HIS A 76 30.36 1.29 -6.12
C HIS A 76 31.49 2.32 -6.29
N ALA A 77 32.01 2.82 -5.18
CA ALA A 77 33.15 3.74 -5.12
C ALA A 77 34.49 3.00 -5.29
#